data_AF-A0AAD6LNN8-F1
#
_entry.id   AF-A0AAD6LNN8-F1
#
_cell.length_a   1.000
_cell.length_b   1.000
_cell.length_c   1.000
_cell.angle_alpha   90.00
_cell.angle_beta   90.00
_cell.angle_gamma   90.00
#
_symmetry.space_group_name_H-M   'P 1'
#
loop_
_entity.id
_entity.type
_entity.pdbx_description
1 polymer ?
#
loop_
_entity_poly.entity_id
_entity_poly.type
_entity_poly.pdbx_seq_one_letter_code
_entity_poly.pdbx_strand_id
1 'polypeptide(L)'
;MISHHQSFGMKRALVVHSEGLDEMSPLGKISSLKISSSDNDRNTGPGVVCEVNPEKISKFSCDQLDFGIPSCTLHDLQGGGPDYNAESLRRVVSERTSTCEQSSNARIIFQILNAAAALFVSGRTNSLAEGVVFARETQLSGKALVMLNLWIETSNKLKEDSVAKVA
;
A
#
# COMPACT_ATOMS: atom_id res chain seq x y z
N MET A 1 13.79 4.29 -15.46
CA MET A 1 13.22 4.77 -14.18
C MET A 1 13.86 4.09 -12.97
N ILE A 2 13.87 2.76 -12.90
CA ILE A 2 14.44 2.00 -11.75
C ILE A 2 15.95 2.23 -11.55
N SER A 3 16.74 2.28 -12.64
CA SER A 3 18.18 2.55 -12.59
C SER A 3 18.55 3.95 -12.08
N HIS A 4 17.64 4.91 -12.12
CA HIS A 4 17.89 6.28 -11.63
C HIS A 4 17.68 6.41 -10.12
N HIS A 5 17.01 5.46 -9.47
CA HIS A 5 16.78 5.56 -8.02
C HIS A 5 18.05 5.30 -7.20
N GLN A 6 18.99 4.52 -7.73
CA GLN A 6 20.29 4.29 -7.09
C GLN A 6 21.16 5.56 -7.05
N SER A 7 21.00 6.48 -8.00
CA SER A 7 21.79 7.72 -8.05
C SER A 7 21.34 8.80 -7.06
N PHE A 8 20.17 8.66 -6.42
CA PHE A 8 19.64 9.65 -5.46
C PHE A 8 19.93 9.32 -3.99
N GLY A 9 20.80 8.33 -3.71
CA GLY A 9 21.14 7.95 -2.33
C GLY A 9 20.01 7.24 -1.57
N MET A 10 19.02 6.69 -2.29
CA MET A 10 17.95 5.92 -1.66
C MET A 10 18.47 4.60 -1.08
N LYS A 11 18.15 4.36 0.19
CA LYS A 11 18.55 3.13 0.90
C LYS A 11 17.72 1.91 0.49
N ARG A 12 16.44 2.13 0.21
CA ARG A 12 15.48 1.13 -0.25
C ARG A 12 14.35 1.84 -1.00
N ALA A 13 13.91 1.27 -2.11
CA ALA A 13 12.71 1.71 -2.82
C ALA A 13 11.92 0.49 -3.32
N LEU A 14 10.61 0.65 -3.43
CA LEU A 14 9.72 -0.36 -4.02
C LEU A 14 9.03 0.27 -5.23
N VAL A 15 9.24 -0.31 -6.41
CA VAL A 15 8.53 0.10 -7.63
C VAL A 15 7.47 -0.94 -7.94
N VAL A 16 6.22 -0.50 -8.06
CA VAL A 16 5.05 -1.37 -8.18
C VAL A 16 4.24 -1.01 -9.43
N HIS A 17 3.74 -2.02 -10.12
CA HIS A 17 2.74 -1.88 -11.17
C HIS A 17 1.82 -3.11 -11.13
N SER A 18 0.50 -2.94 -11.06
CA SER A 18 -0.45 -4.05 -10.94
C SER A 18 -1.69 -3.83 -11.82
N GLU A 19 -1.84 -4.57 -12.93
CA GLU A 19 -3.05 -4.55 -13.77
C GLU A 19 -3.53 -3.12 -14.14
N GLY A 20 -2.60 -2.23 -14.50
CA GLY A 20 -2.90 -0.83 -14.83
C GLY A 20 -2.96 0.14 -13.64
N LEU A 21 -2.80 -0.34 -12.41
CA LEU A 21 -2.61 0.48 -11.22
C LEU A 21 -1.12 0.70 -10.91
N ASP A 22 -0.81 1.85 -10.33
CA ASP A 22 0.49 2.25 -9.80
C ASP A 22 0.69 1.84 -8.33
N GLU A 23 -0.22 1.03 -7.79
CA GLU A 23 -0.27 0.58 -6.40
C GLU A 23 -0.25 -0.96 -6.28
N MET A 24 0.02 -1.47 -5.08
CA MET A 24 -0.15 -2.90 -4.78
C MET A 24 -1.64 -3.20 -4.74
N SER A 25 -2.12 -4.17 -5.52
CA SER A 25 -3.55 -4.50 -5.58
C SER A 25 -3.83 -6.00 -5.44
N PRO A 26 -4.95 -6.38 -4.81
CA PRO A 26 -5.44 -7.75 -4.80
C PRO A 26 -6.25 -8.10 -6.08
N LEU A 27 -5.90 -7.50 -7.23
CA LEU A 27 -6.55 -7.76 -8.52
C LEU A 27 -5.93 -8.99 -9.18
N GLY A 28 -6.75 -10.02 -9.44
CA GLY A 28 -6.34 -11.23 -10.15
C GLY A 28 -5.25 -12.06 -9.47
N LYS A 29 -4.79 -13.13 -10.12
CA LYS A 29 -3.58 -13.84 -9.67
C LYS A 29 -2.39 -12.89 -9.85
N ILE A 30 -1.68 -12.54 -8.79
CA ILE A 30 -0.30 -12.04 -8.93
C ILE A 30 0.54 -13.26 -9.34
N SER A 31 0.36 -13.67 -10.60
CA SER A 31 1.10 -14.79 -11.17
C SER A 31 2.52 -14.29 -11.37
N SER A 32 3.38 -14.72 -10.45
CA SER A 32 4.77 -15.06 -10.69
C SER A 32 5.42 -14.30 -11.85
N LEU A 33 5.95 -13.10 -11.62
CA LEU A 33 6.84 -12.51 -12.60
C LEU A 33 8.14 -13.34 -12.66
N LYS A 34 8.25 -14.20 -13.67
CA LYS A 34 9.53 -14.78 -14.09
C LYS A 34 10.42 -13.66 -14.59
N ILE A 35 11.67 -13.63 -14.14
CA ILE A 35 12.68 -12.78 -14.76
C ILE A 35 13.77 -13.66 -15.34
N SER A 36 13.84 -13.62 -16.67
CA SER A 36 15.11 -13.82 -17.37
C SER A 36 15.89 -12.51 -17.27
N SER A 37 17.19 -12.59 -17.01
CA SER A 37 18.12 -11.46 -16.86
C SER A 37 18.38 -10.68 -18.15
N SER A 38 17.41 -10.60 -19.07
CA SER A 38 17.55 -9.87 -20.32
C SER A 38 16.63 -8.65 -20.32
N ASP A 39 17.20 -7.49 -20.66
CA ASP A 39 16.56 -6.17 -20.68
C ASP A 39 15.46 -6.01 -21.76
N ASN A 40 14.93 -7.09 -22.33
CA ASN A 40 14.02 -7.05 -23.48
C ASN A 40 12.60 -7.56 -23.21
N ASP A 41 12.19 -7.75 -21.95
CA ASP A 41 10.85 -8.24 -21.66
C ASP A 41 9.85 -7.07 -21.56
N ARG A 42 9.06 -6.89 -22.63
CA ARG A 42 7.99 -5.88 -22.72
C ARG A 42 6.84 -6.30 -21.79
N ASN A 43 6.91 -5.75 -20.58
CA ASN A 43 5.89 -5.68 -19.53
C ASN A 43 4.43 -5.78 -20.03
N THR A 44 3.88 -6.99 -20.04
CA THR A 44 2.43 -7.26 -20.22
C THR A 44 1.98 -8.47 -19.38
N GLY A 45 2.61 -8.67 -18.22
CA GLY A 45 2.32 -9.78 -17.30
C GLY A 45 1.90 -9.29 -15.90
N PRO A 46 1.45 -10.20 -15.01
CA PRO A 46 0.85 -9.86 -13.72
C PRO A 46 1.84 -9.11 -12.83
N GLY A 47 1.31 -8.28 -11.93
CA GLY A 47 2.00 -7.14 -11.31
C GLY A 47 3.48 -7.32 -10.91
N VAL A 48 4.28 -6.27 -11.16
CA VAL A 48 5.73 -6.24 -10.96
C VAL A 48 6.06 -5.52 -9.66
N VAL A 49 6.82 -6.16 -8.77
CA VAL A 49 7.40 -5.53 -7.58
C VAL A 49 8.92 -5.59 -7.63
N CYS A 50 9.57 -4.42 -7.57
CA CYS A 50 11.02 -4.30 -7.59
C CYS A 50 11.52 -3.67 -6.28
N GLU A 51 12.31 -4.41 -5.51
CA GLU A 51 13.17 -3.81 -4.47
C GLU A 51 14.43 -3.25 -5.11
N VAL A 52 14.67 -1.98 -4.88
CA VAL A 52 15.92 -1.31 -5.26
C VAL A 52 16.67 -0.97 -4.00
N ASN A 53 17.90 -1.48 -3.87
CA ASN A 53 18.85 -1.04 -2.87
C ASN A 53 20.17 -0.62 -3.56
N PRO A 54 21.10 0.04 -2.86
CA PRO A 54 22.35 0.52 -3.46
C PRO A 54 23.21 -0.58 -4.09
N GLU A 55 23.08 -1.82 -3.64
CA GLU A 55 23.92 -2.94 -4.08
C GLU A 55 23.28 -3.73 -5.24
N LYS A 56 21.95 -3.85 -5.26
CA LYS A 56 21.22 -4.67 -6.23
C LYS A 56 19.77 -4.21 -6.42
N ILE A 57 19.26 -4.50 -7.62
CA ILE A 57 17.83 -4.50 -7.92
C ILE A 57 17.37 -5.96 -7.83
N SER A 58 16.43 -6.24 -6.92
CA SER A 58 15.83 -7.57 -6.74
C SER A 58 14.34 -7.48 -7.06
N LYS A 59 13.86 -8.30 -7.99
CA LYS A 59 12.43 -8.37 -8.30
C LYS A 59 11.85 -9.63 -7.65
N PHE A 60 10.68 -9.51 -7.04
CA PHE A 60 10.00 -10.63 -6.41
C PHE A 60 8.52 -10.60 -6.75
N SER A 61 7.91 -11.78 -6.74
CA SER A 61 6.46 -11.94 -6.87
C SER A 61 5.87 -12.23 -5.51
N CYS A 62 4.64 -11.78 -5.30
CA CYS A 62 3.90 -11.90 -4.06
C CYS A 62 2.54 -12.49 -4.42
N ASP A 63 2.26 -13.76 -4.13
CA ASP A 63 0.92 -14.30 -4.40
C ASP A 63 -0.03 -13.81 -3.29
N GLN A 64 -1.19 -13.27 -3.68
CA GLN A 64 -2.22 -12.85 -2.73
C GLN A 64 -2.67 -14.04 -1.85
N LEU A 65 -2.64 -15.25 -2.40
CA LEU A 65 -2.96 -16.48 -1.68
C LEU A 65 -1.98 -16.75 -0.52
N ASP A 66 -0.72 -16.32 -0.64
CA ASP A 66 0.29 -16.49 0.43
C ASP A 66 -0.08 -15.70 1.71
N PHE A 67 -0.99 -14.74 1.59
CA PHE A 67 -1.43 -13.87 2.70
C PHE A 67 -2.90 -14.09 3.11
N GLY A 68 -3.55 -15.15 2.57
CA GLY A 68 -4.98 -15.41 2.81
C GLY A 68 -5.87 -14.27 2.31
N ILE A 69 -5.48 -13.63 1.21
CA ILE A 69 -6.18 -12.49 0.64
C ILE A 69 -7.14 -12.98 -0.46
N PRO A 70 -8.46 -12.77 -0.32
CA PRO A 70 -9.39 -13.02 -1.43
C PRO A 70 -9.11 -12.07 -2.60
N SER A 71 -9.20 -12.59 -3.83
CA SER A 71 -9.13 -11.76 -5.03
C SER A 71 -10.31 -10.80 -5.12
N CYS A 72 -10.08 -9.63 -5.70
CA CYS A 72 -11.11 -8.63 -5.97
C CYS A 72 -11.14 -8.22 -7.44
N THR A 73 -12.18 -7.48 -7.82
CA THR A 73 -12.31 -6.85 -9.13
C THR A 73 -11.94 -5.37 -9.06
N LEU A 74 -11.62 -4.75 -10.20
CA LEU A 74 -11.32 -3.32 -10.26
C LEU A 74 -12.51 -2.47 -9.76
N HIS A 75 -13.73 -2.93 -10.00
CA HIS A 75 -14.95 -2.30 -9.51
C HIS A 75 -15.02 -2.26 -7.98
N ASP A 76 -14.49 -3.27 -7.28
CA ASP A 76 -14.49 -3.31 -5.81
C ASP A 76 -13.58 -2.23 -5.19
N LEU A 77 -12.61 -1.74 -5.96
CA LEU A 77 -11.68 -0.68 -5.57
C LEU A 77 -12.09 0.70 -6.09
N GLN A 78 -13.12 0.78 -6.93
CA GLN A 78 -13.51 2.03 -7.59
C GLN A 78 -13.86 3.13 -6.56
N GLY A 79 -13.22 4.29 -6.70
CA GLY A 79 -13.54 5.47 -5.92
C GLY A 79 -14.80 6.19 -6.42
N GLY A 80 -15.24 7.19 -5.68
CA GLY A 80 -16.34 8.08 -6.04
C GLY A 80 -15.94 9.55 -5.91
N GLY A 81 -16.92 10.40 -5.57
CA GLY A 81 -16.66 11.81 -5.26
C GLY A 81 -15.91 12.01 -3.94
N PRO A 82 -15.49 13.25 -3.63
CA PRO A 82 -14.70 13.56 -2.43
C PRO A 82 -15.34 13.08 -1.12
N ASP A 83 -16.64 13.33 -0.92
CA ASP A 83 -17.35 12.93 0.30
C ASP A 83 -17.43 11.40 0.44
N TYR A 84 -17.72 10.71 -0.66
CA TYR A 84 -17.72 9.24 -0.70
C TYR A 84 -16.34 8.68 -0.36
N ASN A 85 -15.27 9.23 -0.94
CA ASN A 85 -13.90 8.76 -0.69
C ASN A 85 -13.50 9.00 0.77
N ALA A 86 -13.88 10.14 1.35
CA ALA A 86 -13.61 10.46 2.75
C ALA A 86 -14.34 9.49 3.69
N GLU A 87 -15.61 9.19 3.42
CA GLU A 87 -16.37 8.21 4.20
C GLU A 87 -15.80 6.80 4.05
N SER A 88 -15.48 6.39 2.81
CA SER A 88 -14.87 5.10 2.50
C SER A 88 -13.55 4.91 3.25
N LEU A 89 -12.67 5.92 3.25
CA LEU A 89 -11.42 5.89 4.02
C LEU A 89 -11.67 5.70 5.51
N ARG A 90 -12.62 6.43 6.09
CA ARG A 90 -12.97 6.29 7.52
C ARG A 90 -13.48 4.89 7.83
N ARG A 91 -14.33 4.32 6.96
CA ARG A 91 -14.84 2.95 7.11
C ARG A 91 -13.68 1.93 7.07
N VAL A 92 -12.81 2.03 6.07
CA VAL A 92 -11.63 1.16 5.91
C VAL A 92 -10.73 1.20 7.13
N VAL A 93 -10.38 2.39 7.61
CA VAL A 93 -9.46 2.58 8.74
C VAL A 93 -10.09 2.20 10.09
N SER A 94 -11.42 2.29 10.22
CA SER A 94 -12.15 1.97 11.46
C SER A 94 -12.51 0.50 11.59
N GLU A 95 -12.48 -0.25 10.48
CA GLU A 95 -12.84 -1.65 10.44
C GLU A 95 -11.90 -2.49 11.32
N ARG A 96 -12.48 -3.35 12.15
CA ARG A 96 -11.76 -4.19 13.12
C ARG A 96 -12.00 -5.69 12.89
N THR A 97 -12.43 -6.05 11.69
CA THR A 97 -12.57 -7.44 11.27
C THR A 97 -11.22 -8.18 11.34
N SER A 98 -11.22 -9.34 11.99
CA SER A 98 -10.02 -10.02 12.50
C SER A 98 -9.17 -10.72 11.44
N THR A 99 -9.74 -11.14 10.30
CA THR A 99 -8.99 -11.78 9.21
C THR A 99 -9.34 -11.18 7.86
N CYS A 100 -8.41 -11.28 6.87
CA CYS A 100 -8.73 -10.86 5.50
C CYS A 100 -9.78 -11.74 4.85
N GLU A 101 -9.83 -13.02 5.22
CA GLU A 101 -10.86 -13.96 4.74
C GLU A 101 -12.26 -13.55 5.21
N GLN A 102 -12.37 -12.92 6.39
CA GLN A 102 -13.64 -12.40 6.92
C GLN A 102 -13.95 -10.99 6.39
N SER A 103 -12.95 -10.28 5.87
CA SER A 103 -13.12 -8.94 5.30
C SER A 103 -13.55 -9.03 3.85
N SER A 104 -14.86 -8.97 3.59
CA SER A 104 -15.43 -8.84 2.24
C SER A 104 -15.11 -7.50 1.55
N ASN A 105 -14.45 -6.57 2.25
CA ASN A 105 -14.10 -5.27 1.71
C ASN A 105 -12.68 -5.27 1.13
N ALA A 106 -12.60 -5.36 -0.21
CA ALA A 106 -11.35 -5.32 -0.97
C ALA A 106 -10.48 -4.09 -0.67
N ARG A 107 -11.08 -2.96 -0.28
CA ARG A 107 -10.35 -1.71 0.02
C ARG A 107 -9.50 -1.81 1.28
N ILE A 108 -9.89 -2.65 2.25
CA ILE A 108 -9.10 -2.88 3.46
C ILE A 108 -7.83 -3.64 3.12
N ILE A 109 -7.98 -4.68 2.32
CA ILE A 109 -6.87 -5.50 1.85
C ILE A 109 -5.89 -4.65 1.05
N PHE A 110 -6.43 -3.85 0.13
CA PHE A 110 -5.67 -2.88 -0.65
C PHE A 110 -4.86 -1.92 0.23
N GLN A 111 -5.50 -1.36 1.27
CA GLN A 111 -4.84 -0.49 2.23
C GLN A 111 -3.73 -1.20 3.02
N ILE A 112 -3.96 -2.44 3.47
CA ILE A 112 -2.99 -3.24 4.22
C ILE A 112 -1.75 -3.53 3.36
N LEU A 113 -1.93 -3.89 2.09
CA LEU A 113 -0.82 -4.19 1.18
C LEU A 113 0.08 -2.97 0.94
N ASN A 114 -0.52 -1.81 0.67
CA ASN A 114 0.25 -0.58 0.45
C ASN A 114 0.90 -0.07 1.76
N ALA A 115 0.23 -0.23 2.91
CA ALA A 115 0.84 0.07 4.20
C ALA A 115 2.02 -0.87 4.52
N ALA A 116 1.90 -2.16 4.23
CA ALA A 116 2.96 -3.14 4.38
C ALA A 116 4.19 -2.81 3.51
N ALA A 117 3.95 -2.39 2.26
CA ALA A 117 5.00 -1.91 1.36
C ALA A 117 5.73 -0.68 1.95
N ALA A 118 4.99 0.28 2.49
CA ALA A 118 5.57 1.46 3.14
C ALA A 118 6.38 1.10 4.40
N LEU A 119 5.90 0.17 5.23
CA LEU A 119 6.62 -0.34 6.41
C LEU A 119 7.92 -1.05 6.02
N PHE A 120 7.86 -1.87 4.97
CA PHE A 120 9.04 -2.57 4.46
C PHE A 120 10.08 -1.60 3.88
N VAL A 121 9.66 -0.64 3.04
CA VAL A 121 10.58 0.35 2.45
C VAL A 121 11.20 1.27 3.50
N SER A 122 10.43 1.64 4.53
CA SER A 122 10.93 2.45 5.66
C SER A 122 11.82 1.69 6.64
N GLY A 123 12.04 0.39 6.43
CA GLY A 123 12.87 -0.46 7.28
C GLY A 123 12.24 -0.76 8.65
N ARG A 124 10.92 -0.59 8.78
CA ARG A 124 10.16 -0.94 9.99
C ARG A 124 9.89 -2.44 10.08
N THR A 125 9.91 -3.13 8.95
CA THR A 125 9.80 -4.59 8.86
C THR A 125 10.88 -5.16 7.94
N ASN A 126 11.25 -6.41 8.17
CA ASN A 126 12.29 -7.12 7.42
C ASN A 126 11.76 -7.83 6.18
N SER A 127 10.43 -7.96 6.07
CA SER A 127 9.75 -8.53 4.90
C SER A 127 8.40 -7.87 4.67
N LEU A 128 7.86 -8.04 3.46
CA LEU A 128 6.50 -7.61 3.15
C LEU A 128 5.46 -8.38 3.98
N ALA A 129 5.71 -9.67 4.24
CA ALA A 129 4.84 -10.51 5.09
C ALA A 129 4.73 -9.98 6.52
N GLU A 130 5.87 -9.65 7.13
CA GLU A 130 5.91 -8.98 8.44
C GLU A 130 5.21 -7.61 8.38
N GLY A 131 5.37 -6.87 7.27
CA GLY A 131 4.65 -5.62 7.00
C GLY A 131 3.12 -5.79 7.00
N VAL A 132 2.60 -6.86 6.39
CA VAL A 132 1.17 -7.18 6.35
C VAL A 132 0.65 -7.47 7.75
N VAL A 133 1.36 -8.28 8.53
CA VAL A 133 1.01 -8.58 9.93
C VAL A 133 0.97 -7.29 10.76
N PHE A 134 2.02 -6.46 10.68
CA PHE A 134 2.11 -5.22 11.43
C PHE A 134 1.01 -4.22 11.05
N ALA A 135 0.74 -4.07 9.75
CA ALA A 135 -0.31 -3.18 9.26
C ALA A 135 -1.70 -3.61 9.76
N ARG A 136 -1.98 -4.93 9.75
CA ARG A 136 -3.21 -5.49 10.32
C ARG A 136 -3.34 -5.21 11.82
N GLU A 137 -2.31 -5.50 12.61
CA GLU A 137 -2.33 -5.25 14.06
C GLU A 137 -2.56 -3.76 14.38
N THR A 138 -1.98 -2.87 13.57
CA THR A 138 -2.17 -1.42 13.68
C THR A 138 -3.61 -1.02 13.40
N GLN A 139 -4.25 -1.62 12.39
CA GLN A 139 -5.65 -1.39 12.08
C GLN A 139 -6.57 -1.95 13.18
N LEU A 140 -6.37 -3.22 13.58
CA LEU A 140 -7.17 -3.89 14.62
C LEU A 140 -7.12 -3.18 15.97
N SER A 141 -5.95 -2.67 16.35
CA SER A 141 -5.80 -1.88 17.59
C SER A 141 -6.49 -0.51 17.53
N GLY A 142 -6.97 -0.07 16.36
CA GLY A 142 -7.59 1.24 16.17
C GLY A 142 -6.59 2.41 16.16
N LYS A 143 -5.29 2.14 16.25
CA LYS A 143 -4.24 3.18 16.24
C LYS A 143 -4.28 4.01 14.96
N ALA A 144 -4.59 3.39 13.82
CA ALA A 144 -4.74 4.08 12.55
C ALA A 144 -5.86 5.14 12.60
N LEU A 145 -7.01 4.80 13.19
CA LEU A 145 -8.14 5.73 13.36
C LEU A 145 -7.81 6.86 14.34
N VAL A 146 -7.12 6.54 15.43
CA VAL A 146 -6.65 7.55 16.40
C VAL A 146 -5.71 8.55 15.73
N MET A 147 -4.76 8.08 14.91
CA MET A 147 -3.84 8.93 14.17
C MET A 147 -4.58 9.81 13.15
N LEU A 148 -5.55 9.26 12.42
CA LEU A 148 -6.36 10.03 11.48
C LEU A 148 -7.10 11.18 12.17
N ASN A 149 -7.73 10.92 13.31
CA ASN A 149 -8.44 11.95 14.08
C ASN A 149 -7.49 13.02 14.62
N LEU A 150 -6.31 12.62 15.11
CA LEU A 150 -5.28 13.55 15.54
C LEU A 150 -4.81 14.47 14.41
N TRP A 151 -4.62 13.94 13.20
CA TRP A 151 -4.26 14.74 12.02
C TRP A 151 -5.36 15.71 11.61
N ILE A 152 -6.62 15.29 11.67
CA ILE A 152 -7.78 16.17 11.41
C ILE A 152 -7.79 17.32 12.42
N GLU A 153 -7.68 17.01 13.71
CA GLU A 153 -7.68 18.02 14.77
C GLU A 153 -6.50 18.99 14.62
N THR A 154 -5.29 18.46 14.40
CA THR A 154 -4.07 19.26 14.30
C THR A 154 -4.10 20.18 13.08
N SER A 155 -4.51 19.66 11.91
CA SER A 155 -4.59 20.46 10.68
C SER A 155 -5.62 21.58 10.76
N ASN A 156 -6.77 21.33 11.42
CA ASN A 156 -7.79 22.35 11.63
C ASN A 156 -7.32 23.44 12.61
N LYS A 157 -6.68 23.07 13.73
CA LYS A 157 -6.09 24.04 14.67
C LYS A 157 -5.05 24.94 14.00
N LEU A 158 -4.14 24.35 13.22
CA LEU A 158 -3.14 25.13 12.50
C LEU A 158 -3.75 26.13 11.52
N LYS A 159 -4.87 25.77 10.89
CA LYS A 159 -5.61 26.67 10.00
C LYS A 159 -6.19 27.86 10.77
N GLU A 160 -6.82 27.61 11.92
CA GLU A 160 -7.39 28.65 12.78
C GLU A 160 -6.31 29.61 13.30
N ASP A 161 -5.17 29.07 13.79
CA ASP A 161 -4.04 29.87 14.27
C ASP A 161 -3.40 30.71 13.15
N SER A 162 -3.38 30.19 11.92
CA SER A 162 -2.87 30.92 10.75
C SER A 162 -3.78 32.08 10.37
N VAL A 163 -5.10 31.89 10.46
CA VAL A 163 -6.08 32.94 10.20
C VAL A 163 -6.04 34.01 11.31
N ALA A 164 -5.91 33.60 12.56
CA ALA A 164 -5.82 34.52 13.71
C ALA A 164 -4.52 35.35 13.73
N LYS A 165 -3.43 34.90 13.09
CA LYS A 165 -2.18 35.66 12.96
C LYS A 165 -2.17 36.65 11.80
N VAL A 166 -3.13 36.55 10.88
CA VAL A 166 -3.22 37.40 9.67
C VAL A 166 -4.38 38.40 9.78
N ALA A 167 -5.28 38.22 10.75
CA ALA A 167 -6.34 39.15 11.12
C ALA A 167 -5.86 40.17 12.18
#